data_AF-A0A812NQ39-F1
#
_entry.id   AF-A0A812NQ39-F1
#
_cell.length_a   1.000
_cell.length_b   1.000
_cell.length_c   1.000
_cell.angle_alpha   90.00
_cell.angle_beta   90.00
_cell.angle_gamma   90.00
#
_symmetry.space_group_name_H-M   'P 1'
#
loop_
_entity.id
_entity.type
_entity.pdbx_description
1 polymer ?
#
loop_
_entity_poly.entity_id
_entity_poly.type
_entity_poly.pdbx_seq_one_letter_code
_entity_poly.pdbx_strand_id
1 'polypeptide(L)'
;MAGEWAEHKDPATGKTYYFSKLNNETTWERPAALQKRDWVELKDPASGKTYYHNKFTQETVWHRPEVLAKDDWSEHKDEGSKKTFYFNKFTQETTWERPAVLAKDDWIEYKDSATGKSYYGHKHTGETTWDRPAVLAKADWVEHTDPNTKKLFYFNTRTQETSLLKPAVLEKDDWTEYKDSATGRLYYCNKATKETTWEKPAVLAKDDWTEHKDPATGKTFYCNKLTKQTFWERPAELVKCDWVEYSDPKTGKRYYYNQYTEETAWESWSVIPVDSETLERIKALFVVTKPGELGRGRDAHKYSRAYSNLEAGKLDDAAKSMPGSLPLGFSDKLASLSGVFGAGSYFAEDPEKIDQYTQPDAGQAAPGLEELHAQLFTEESPHPGEDTFYCFVVRATCGAALVIEGLDQERLKDVNTGKHVFLKPDRRQLCHIPGAVPSISYHTLVVELTKRKLPTAVLRFREIVLFEDTRVYPEYLIAYRRV
;
A
#
# COMPACT_ATOMS: atom_id res chain seq x y z
N MET A 1 -5.15 44.95 5.39
CA MET A 1 -6.44 45.06 4.70
C MET A 1 -6.47 44.02 3.59
N ALA A 2 -7.28 42.96 3.73
CA ALA A 2 -7.37 41.91 2.73
C ALA A 2 -8.20 42.41 1.55
N GLY A 3 -7.58 42.54 0.38
CA GLY A 3 -8.23 43.00 -0.85
C GLY A 3 -9.47 42.17 -1.17
N GLU A 4 -10.56 42.85 -1.52
CA GLU A 4 -11.81 42.22 -1.93
C GLU A 4 -11.63 41.55 -3.29
N TRP A 5 -11.26 40.27 -3.27
CA TRP A 5 -11.39 39.39 -4.41
C TRP A 5 -12.87 39.10 -4.65
N ALA A 6 -13.34 39.33 -5.87
CA ALA A 6 -14.70 39.06 -6.32
C ALA A 6 -14.72 37.83 -7.25
N GLU A 7 -15.76 37.01 -7.11
CA GLU A 7 -16.00 35.85 -7.97
C GLU A 7 -16.81 36.25 -9.19
N HIS A 8 -16.35 35.85 -10.37
CA HIS A 8 -16.99 36.11 -11.65
C HIS A 8 -17.06 34.84 -12.50
N LYS A 9 -18.01 34.78 -13.43
CA LYS A 9 -18.08 33.71 -14.44
C LYS A 9 -17.66 34.27 -15.78
N ASP A 10 -16.75 33.56 -16.45
CA ASP A 10 -16.40 33.84 -17.83
C ASP A 10 -17.63 33.56 -18.72
N PRO A 11 -18.16 34.56 -19.43
CA PRO A 11 -19.33 34.39 -20.29
C PRO A 11 -19.13 33.39 -21.43
N ALA A 12 -17.89 33.19 -21.88
CA ALA A 12 -17.58 32.31 -23.01
C ALA A 12 -17.46 30.85 -22.59
N THR A 13 -16.83 30.59 -21.45
CA THR A 13 -16.52 29.21 -20.99
C THR A 13 -17.39 28.74 -19.83
N GLY A 14 -18.10 29.65 -19.17
CA GLY A 14 -18.83 29.38 -17.93
C GLY A 14 -17.93 29.11 -16.72
N LYS A 15 -16.60 29.16 -16.88
CA LYS A 15 -15.63 28.92 -15.81
C LYS A 15 -15.57 30.09 -14.83
N THR A 16 -15.43 29.77 -13.55
CA THR A 16 -15.25 30.78 -12.51
C THR A 16 -13.83 31.34 -12.55
N TYR A 17 -13.70 32.66 -12.46
CA TYR A 17 -12.44 33.37 -12.23
C TYR A 17 -12.61 34.38 -11.09
N TYR A 18 -11.48 34.77 -10.47
CA TYR A 18 -11.45 35.70 -9.36
C TYR A 18 -10.73 36.96 -9.77
N PHE A 19 -11.33 38.11 -9.45
CA PHE A 19 -10.80 39.44 -9.76
C PHE A 19 -10.51 40.21 -8.47
N SER A 20 -9.29 40.72 -8.33
CA SER A 20 -8.91 41.57 -7.22
C SER A 20 -9.17 43.03 -7.54
N LYS A 21 -10.10 43.65 -6.81
CA LYS A 21 -10.41 45.08 -6.94
C LYS A 21 -9.28 46.00 -6.46
N LEU A 22 -8.27 45.45 -5.78
CA LEU A 22 -7.18 46.23 -5.18
C LEU A 22 -6.05 46.50 -6.18
N ASN A 23 -5.72 45.50 -7.00
CA ASN A 23 -4.58 45.55 -7.92
C ASN A 23 -4.96 45.20 -9.37
N ASN A 24 -6.26 45.07 -9.67
CA ASN A 24 -6.80 44.70 -10.98
C ASN A 24 -6.27 43.36 -11.54
N GLU A 25 -5.81 42.45 -10.68
CA GLU A 25 -5.36 41.12 -11.09
C GLU A 25 -6.54 40.15 -11.24
N THR A 26 -6.44 39.25 -12.23
CA THR A 26 -7.35 38.12 -12.42
C THR A 26 -6.61 36.81 -12.23
N THR A 27 -7.27 35.83 -11.61
CA THR A 27 -6.76 34.46 -11.49
C THR A 27 -7.89 33.45 -11.67
N TRP A 28 -7.54 32.29 -12.23
CA TRP A 28 -8.45 31.14 -12.34
C TRP A 28 -8.43 30.28 -11.07
N GLU A 29 -7.38 30.41 -10.25
CA GLU A 29 -7.26 29.72 -8.97
C GLU A 29 -7.86 30.56 -7.84
N ARG A 30 -8.55 29.92 -6.90
CA ARG A 30 -9.18 30.63 -5.78
C ARG A 30 -8.10 31.28 -4.90
N PRO A 31 -8.08 32.61 -4.72
CA PRO A 31 -7.07 33.32 -3.95
C PRO A 31 -6.97 32.86 -2.49
N ALA A 32 -5.75 32.79 -1.94
CA ALA A 32 -5.52 32.41 -0.55
C ALA A 32 -6.33 33.26 0.45
N ALA A 33 -6.56 34.54 0.16
CA ALA A 33 -7.38 35.42 0.99
C ALA A 33 -8.85 34.98 1.10
N LEU A 34 -9.41 34.38 0.04
CA LEU A 34 -10.75 33.79 0.05
C LEU A 34 -10.75 32.43 0.73
N GLN A 35 -9.76 31.58 0.41
CA GLN A 35 -9.61 30.25 1.05
C GLN A 35 -9.54 30.36 2.58
N LYS A 36 -8.84 31.37 3.12
CA LYS A 36 -8.80 31.64 4.58
C LYS A 36 -10.17 31.92 5.18
N ARG A 37 -11.01 32.69 4.48
CA ARG A 37 -12.36 33.06 4.94
C ARG A 37 -13.34 31.90 4.85
N ASP A 38 -13.00 30.87 4.10
CA ASP A 38 -13.85 29.70 3.92
C ASP A 38 -13.78 28.78 5.15
N TRP A 39 -12.68 28.79 5.90
CA TRP A 39 -12.55 28.03 7.14
C TRP A 39 -13.16 28.75 8.35
N VAL A 40 -13.98 28.02 9.11
CA VAL A 40 -14.60 28.45 10.36
C VAL A 40 -14.13 27.53 11.48
N GLU A 41 -13.68 28.13 12.59
CA GLU A 41 -13.30 27.40 13.80
C GLU A 41 -14.54 27.14 14.66
N LEU A 42 -14.79 25.87 15.00
CA LEU A 42 -15.96 25.41 15.74
C LEU A 42 -15.51 24.50 16.89
N LYS A 43 -16.37 24.33 17.91
CA LYS A 43 -16.13 23.39 19.02
C LYS A 43 -17.14 22.26 18.96
N ASP A 44 -16.65 21.04 19.04
CA ASP A 44 -17.50 19.86 19.15
C ASP A 44 -18.26 19.89 20.49
N PRO A 45 -19.60 19.91 20.51
CA PRO A 45 -20.37 20.03 21.75
C PRO A 45 -20.19 18.85 22.71
N ALA A 46 -19.83 17.66 22.21
CA ALA A 46 -19.68 16.45 23.02
C ALA A 46 -18.31 16.38 23.71
N SER A 47 -17.24 16.72 23.00
CA SER A 47 -15.86 16.60 23.49
C SER A 47 -15.21 17.93 23.89
N GLY A 48 -15.80 19.06 23.53
CA GLY A 48 -15.22 20.39 23.69
C GLY A 48 -14.02 20.67 22.79
N LYS A 49 -13.64 19.72 21.92
CA LYS A 49 -12.48 19.83 21.02
C LYS A 49 -12.76 20.78 19.86
N THR A 50 -11.77 21.58 19.50
CA THR A 50 -11.84 22.46 18.34
C THR A 50 -11.73 21.66 17.04
N TYR A 51 -12.54 22.01 16.05
CA TYR A 51 -12.46 21.52 14.67
C TYR A 51 -12.66 22.68 13.69
N TYR A 52 -12.23 22.50 12.45
CA TYR A 52 -12.30 23.52 11.40
C TYR A 52 -13.21 23.04 10.28
N HIS A 53 -14.19 23.86 9.90
CA HIS A 53 -15.14 23.56 8.85
C HIS A 53 -14.98 24.55 7.69
N ASN A 54 -14.75 24.03 6.49
CA ASN A 54 -14.67 24.82 5.28
C ASN A 54 -16.07 24.99 4.67
N LYS A 55 -16.62 26.21 4.73
CA LYS A 55 -17.96 26.51 4.21
C LYS A 55 -18.07 26.47 2.68
N PHE A 56 -16.93 26.48 1.98
CA PHE A 56 -16.88 26.41 0.51
C PHE A 56 -16.75 24.97 0.00
N THR A 57 -15.82 24.19 0.56
CA THR A 57 -15.61 22.78 0.17
C THR A 57 -16.49 21.79 0.95
N GLN A 58 -17.15 22.25 2.02
CA GLN A 58 -17.88 21.43 3.00
C GLN A 58 -17.01 20.46 3.80
N GLU A 59 -15.69 20.58 3.71
CA GLU A 59 -14.75 19.73 4.44
C GLU A 59 -14.71 20.07 5.93
N THR A 60 -14.44 19.05 6.75
CA THR A 60 -14.27 19.22 8.20
C THR A 60 -12.99 18.52 8.63
N VAL A 61 -12.07 19.27 9.25
CA VAL A 61 -10.79 18.76 9.72
C VAL A 61 -10.60 19.06 11.19
N TRP A 62 -9.91 18.15 11.89
CA TRP A 62 -9.62 18.29 13.33
C TRP A 62 -8.27 18.95 13.60
N HIS A 63 -7.39 18.99 12.59
CA HIS A 63 -6.13 19.76 12.62
C HIS A 63 -6.32 21.11 11.94
N ARG A 64 -5.48 22.09 12.28
CA ARG A 64 -5.57 23.43 11.73
C ARG A 64 -5.15 23.46 10.24
N PRO A 65 -6.00 23.94 9.32
CA PRO A 65 -5.67 24.01 7.89
C PRO A 65 -4.39 24.81 7.60
N GLU A 66 -3.58 24.36 6.63
CA GLU A 66 -2.30 24.97 6.24
C GLU A 66 -2.43 26.47 5.92
N VAL A 67 -3.53 26.86 5.24
CA VAL A 67 -3.82 28.25 4.87
C VAL A 67 -3.99 29.17 6.08
N LEU A 68 -4.44 28.63 7.22
CA LEU A 68 -4.53 29.34 8.49
C LEU A 68 -3.20 29.27 9.26
N ALA A 69 -2.56 28.10 9.28
CA ALA A 69 -1.31 27.84 10.00
C ALA A 69 -0.15 28.76 9.56
N LYS A 70 -0.11 29.15 8.28
CA LYS A 70 0.90 30.06 7.73
C LYS A 70 0.91 31.44 8.41
N ASP A 71 -0.28 31.98 8.73
CA ASP A 71 -0.40 33.30 9.36
C ASP A 71 -0.09 33.25 10.86
N ASP A 72 -0.01 32.05 11.45
CA ASP A 72 0.24 31.90 12.88
C ASP A 72 1.72 32.07 13.22
N TRP A 73 2.61 31.84 12.25
CA TRP A 73 4.04 32.04 12.43
C TRP A 73 4.46 33.48 12.15
N SER A 74 5.31 34.01 13.03
CA SER A 74 5.92 35.33 12.91
C SER A 74 7.44 35.21 13.03
N GLU A 75 8.16 35.93 12.17
CA GLU A 75 9.62 35.96 12.17
C GLU A 75 10.13 37.08 13.08
N HIS A 76 11.05 36.75 13.96
CA HIS A 76 11.68 37.67 14.90
C HIS A 76 13.19 37.51 14.85
N LYS A 77 13.92 38.55 15.28
CA LYS A 77 15.39 38.48 15.42
C LYS A 77 15.74 38.59 16.89
N ASP A 78 16.53 37.64 17.36
CA ASP A 78 17.08 37.68 18.71
C ASP A 78 18.10 38.81 18.82
N GLU A 79 17.92 39.72 19.77
CA GLU A 79 18.74 40.93 19.90
C GLU A 79 20.20 40.61 20.27
N GLY A 80 20.45 39.49 20.96
CA GLY A 80 21.79 39.07 21.36
C GLY A 80 22.57 38.40 20.24
N SER A 81 21.98 37.39 19.60
CA SER A 81 22.65 36.56 18.58
C SER A 81 22.46 37.07 17.15
N LYS A 82 21.54 38.02 16.94
CA LYS A 82 21.02 38.44 15.62
C LYS A 82 20.45 37.29 14.78
N LYS A 83 20.25 36.11 15.38
CA LYS A 83 19.67 34.95 14.70
C LYS A 83 18.16 35.13 14.60
N THR A 84 17.62 34.70 13.48
CA THR A 84 16.18 34.64 13.27
C THR A 84 15.57 33.49 14.07
N PHE A 85 14.45 33.74 14.74
CA PHE A 85 13.60 32.73 15.34
C PHE A 85 12.14 32.94 14.90
N TYR A 86 11.34 31.89 15.01
CA TYR A 86 9.95 31.86 14.58
C TYR A 86 9.05 31.62 15.78
N PHE A 87 8.04 32.46 15.93
CA PHE A 87 7.05 32.34 16.99
C PHE A 87 5.68 32.05 16.41
N ASN A 88 5.07 30.95 16.86
CA ASN A 88 3.70 30.57 16.52
C ASN A 88 2.73 31.20 17.52
N LYS A 89 1.94 32.18 17.09
CA LYS A 89 0.97 32.86 17.94
C LYS A 89 -0.22 31.98 18.36
N PHE A 90 -0.47 30.88 17.63
CA PHE A 90 -1.57 29.96 17.89
C PHE A 90 -1.17 28.87 18.89
N THR A 91 -0.01 28.24 18.71
CA THR A 91 0.51 27.22 19.65
C THR A 91 1.33 27.81 20.80
N GLN A 92 1.70 29.10 20.71
CA GLN A 92 2.63 29.80 21.61
C GLN A 92 4.05 29.21 21.63
N GLU A 93 4.41 28.45 20.60
CA GLU A 93 5.74 27.83 20.50
C GLU A 93 6.74 28.75 19.82
N THR A 94 7.99 28.65 20.26
CA THR A 94 9.14 29.30 19.62
C THR A 94 10.09 28.25 19.08
N THR A 95 10.56 28.44 17.85
CA THR A 95 11.57 27.58 17.24
C THR A 95 12.64 28.41 16.55
N TRP A 96 13.88 27.93 16.59
CA TRP A 96 15.00 28.47 15.81
C TRP A 96 15.02 27.91 14.39
N GLU A 97 14.33 26.80 14.15
CA GLU A 97 14.19 26.19 12.83
C GLU A 97 12.98 26.78 12.11
N ARG A 98 13.11 27.09 10.82
CA ARG A 98 12.02 27.66 10.04
C ARG A 98 10.88 26.64 9.89
N PRO A 99 9.64 26.96 10.32
CA PRO A 99 8.51 26.05 10.22
C PRO A 99 8.28 25.57 8.79
N ALA A 100 7.93 24.28 8.62
CA ALA A 100 7.74 23.66 7.31
C ALA A 100 6.72 24.41 6.42
N VAL A 101 5.66 24.95 7.03
CA VAL A 101 4.62 25.76 6.35
C VAL A 101 5.15 27.08 5.76
N LEU A 102 6.27 27.59 6.31
CA LEU A 102 6.95 28.77 5.77
C LEU A 102 8.06 28.38 4.78
N ALA A 103 8.75 27.27 5.04
CA ALA A 103 9.87 26.81 4.22
C ALA A 103 9.47 26.42 2.77
N LYS A 104 8.20 26.07 2.54
CA LYS A 104 7.64 25.81 1.20
C LYS A 104 7.73 27.03 0.27
N ASP A 105 7.57 28.23 0.81
CA ASP A 105 7.59 29.47 0.03
C ASP A 105 9.00 29.92 -0.35
N ASP A 106 10.02 29.39 0.31
CA ASP A 106 11.40 29.85 0.12
C ASP A 106 12.00 29.28 -1.17
N TRP A 107 11.45 28.21 -1.72
CA TRP A 107 11.87 27.59 -2.96
C TRP A 107 10.93 27.97 -4.11
N ILE A 108 11.47 28.60 -5.15
CA ILE A 108 10.75 28.93 -6.38
C ILE A 108 11.10 27.89 -7.44
N GLU A 109 10.09 27.30 -8.06
CA GLU A 109 10.27 26.45 -9.24
C GLU A 109 10.35 27.31 -10.51
N TYR A 110 11.41 27.09 -11.26
CA TYR A 110 11.67 27.69 -12.56
C TYR A 110 11.68 26.59 -13.62
N LYS A 111 11.30 26.93 -14.86
CA LYS A 111 11.46 26.04 -16.01
C LYS A 111 12.57 26.55 -16.89
N ASP A 112 13.53 25.67 -17.17
CA ASP A 112 14.57 25.94 -18.14
C ASP A 112 13.97 26.05 -19.55
N SER A 113 14.22 27.16 -20.24
CA SER A 113 13.60 27.47 -21.54
C SER A 113 14.13 26.61 -22.69
N ALA A 114 15.30 26.00 -22.54
CA ALA A 114 15.92 25.17 -23.57
C ALA A 114 15.45 23.70 -23.49
N THR A 115 15.31 23.17 -22.27
CA THR A 115 15.03 21.75 -22.00
C THR A 115 13.64 21.48 -21.46
N GLY A 116 12.93 22.52 -21.00
CA GLY A 116 11.64 22.38 -20.31
C GLY A 116 11.72 21.75 -18.92
N LYS A 117 12.94 21.41 -18.44
CA LYS A 117 13.16 20.80 -17.12
C LYS A 117 13.02 21.84 -16.02
N SER A 118 12.44 21.42 -14.90
CA SER A 118 12.31 22.28 -13.72
C SER A 118 13.63 22.35 -12.93
N TYR A 119 13.94 23.51 -12.38
CA TYR A 119 14.97 23.73 -11.36
C TYR A 119 14.43 24.63 -10.26
N TYR A 120 15.02 24.58 -9.07
CA TYR A 120 14.50 25.24 -7.88
C TYR A 120 15.51 26.25 -7.34
N GLY A 121 15.09 27.50 -7.13
CA GLY A 121 15.91 28.55 -6.53
C GLY A 121 15.41 28.94 -5.14
N HIS A 122 16.32 29.01 -4.17
CA HIS A 122 16.02 29.41 -2.81
C HIS A 122 16.15 30.93 -2.63
N LYS A 123 15.05 31.59 -2.25
CA LYS A 123 14.91 33.07 -2.19
C LYS A 123 15.93 33.75 -1.27
N HIS A 124 16.32 33.09 -0.20
CA HIS A 124 17.12 33.71 0.86
C HIS A 124 18.61 33.39 0.77
N THR A 125 18.96 32.20 0.25
CA THR A 125 20.36 31.78 0.13
C THR A 125 20.91 31.97 -1.27
N GLY A 126 20.03 32.16 -2.27
CA GLY A 126 20.41 32.19 -3.68
C GLY A 126 20.81 30.82 -4.23
N GLU A 127 20.64 29.75 -3.46
CA GLU A 127 20.97 28.38 -3.86
C GLU A 127 20.03 27.92 -4.98
N THR A 128 20.58 27.21 -5.97
CA THR A 128 19.80 26.59 -7.04
C THR A 128 20.09 25.11 -7.12
N THR A 129 19.05 24.30 -7.29
CA THR A 129 19.17 22.84 -7.44
C THR A 129 18.28 22.33 -8.56
N TRP A 130 18.74 21.30 -9.26
CA TRP A 130 17.93 20.56 -10.22
C TRP A 130 17.08 19.47 -9.53
N ASP A 131 17.55 18.98 -8.39
CA ASP A 131 16.80 18.05 -7.54
C ASP A 131 15.76 18.80 -6.73
N ARG A 132 14.56 18.23 -6.62
CA ARG A 132 13.48 18.84 -5.82
C ARG A 132 13.88 18.89 -4.34
N PRO A 133 13.90 20.07 -3.72
CA PRO A 133 14.22 20.22 -2.30
C PRO A 133 13.36 19.33 -1.41
N ALA A 134 13.97 18.71 -0.39
CA ALA A 134 13.27 17.80 0.52
C ALA A 134 12.04 18.43 1.18
N VAL A 135 12.09 19.72 1.51
CA VAL A 135 10.96 20.49 2.07
C VAL A 135 9.78 20.52 1.09
N LEU A 136 10.04 20.75 -0.20
CA LEU A 136 9.01 20.74 -1.24
C LEU A 136 8.49 19.31 -1.50
N ALA A 137 9.37 18.31 -1.48
CA ALA A 137 8.97 16.92 -1.64
C ALA A 137 8.07 16.43 -0.49
N LYS A 138 8.33 16.88 0.75
CA LYS A 138 7.45 16.62 1.91
C LYS A 138 6.11 17.33 1.77
N ALA A 139 6.14 18.61 1.39
CA ALA A 139 4.94 19.43 1.25
C ALA A 139 4.00 19.00 0.13
N ASP A 140 4.47 18.16 -0.81
CA ASP A 140 3.64 17.57 -1.84
C ASP A 140 2.68 16.53 -1.27
N TRP A 141 3.04 15.87 -0.16
CA TRP A 141 2.27 14.80 0.46
C TRP A 141 1.39 15.35 1.59
N VAL A 142 0.08 15.25 1.39
CA VAL A 142 -0.93 15.60 2.37
C VAL A 142 -1.42 14.35 3.08
N GLU A 143 -1.37 14.37 4.40
CA GLU A 143 -1.94 13.32 5.23
C GLU A 143 -3.45 13.50 5.33
N HIS A 144 -4.19 12.48 4.94
CA HIS A 144 -5.64 12.42 5.06
C HIS A 144 -6.03 11.30 6.01
N THR A 145 -7.07 11.57 6.80
CA THR A 145 -7.74 10.56 7.61
C THR A 145 -9.11 10.33 7.00
N ASP A 146 -9.39 9.11 6.58
CA ASP A 146 -10.73 8.74 6.16
C ASP A 146 -11.70 8.96 7.34
N PRO A 147 -12.73 9.81 7.18
CA PRO A 147 -13.60 10.20 8.28
C PRO A 147 -14.41 9.02 8.85
N ASN A 148 -14.65 7.97 8.05
CA ASN A 148 -15.43 6.79 8.41
C ASN A 148 -14.56 5.71 9.03
N THR A 149 -13.42 5.40 8.44
CA THR A 149 -12.56 4.29 8.88
C THR A 149 -11.48 4.73 9.87
N LYS A 150 -11.25 6.03 10.02
CA LYS A 150 -10.10 6.62 10.71
C LYS A 150 -8.74 6.14 10.16
N LYS A 151 -8.74 5.50 8.97
CA LYS A 151 -7.54 5.00 8.34
C LYS A 151 -6.79 6.17 7.70
N LEU A 152 -5.49 6.17 7.93
CA LEU A 152 -4.59 7.16 7.39
C LEU A 152 -4.20 6.82 5.96
N PHE A 153 -4.15 7.81 5.08
CA PHE A 153 -3.58 7.71 3.75
C PHE A 153 -2.90 9.02 3.36
N TYR A 154 -1.97 8.95 2.42
CA TYR A 154 -1.14 10.06 1.99
C TYR A 154 -1.44 10.35 0.53
N PHE A 155 -1.74 11.61 0.22
CA PHE A 155 -2.04 12.06 -1.13
C PHE A 155 -0.95 13.01 -1.61
N ASN A 156 -0.30 12.69 -2.72
CA ASN A 156 0.65 13.58 -3.36
C ASN A 156 -0.09 14.54 -4.29
N THR A 157 -0.20 15.79 -3.86
CA THR A 157 -0.90 16.85 -4.61
C THR A 157 -0.25 17.21 -5.95
N ARG A 158 1.04 16.89 -6.15
CA ARG A 158 1.78 17.19 -7.38
C ARG A 158 1.70 16.05 -8.38
N THR A 159 1.88 14.80 -7.94
CA THR A 159 1.80 13.62 -8.81
C THR A 159 0.40 13.03 -8.91
N GLN A 160 -0.55 13.52 -8.10
CA GLN A 160 -1.92 12.98 -7.95
C GLN A 160 -1.94 11.53 -7.42
N GLU A 161 -0.84 11.08 -6.82
CA GLU A 161 -0.69 9.73 -6.30
C GLU A 161 -1.35 9.58 -4.92
N THR A 162 -1.97 8.43 -4.66
CA THR A 162 -2.51 8.08 -3.34
C THR A 162 -1.77 6.87 -2.81
N SER A 163 -1.17 7.00 -1.63
CA SER A 163 -0.48 5.93 -0.93
C SER A 163 -1.16 5.62 0.40
N LEU A 164 -1.43 4.33 0.64
CA LEU A 164 -1.88 3.85 1.95
C LEU A 164 -0.69 3.68 2.93
N LEU A 165 0.54 3.70 2.41
CA LEU A 165 1.78 3.63 3.18
C LEU A 165 2.40 5.02 3.30
N LYS A 166 3.09 5.30 4.40
CA LYS A 166 3.78 6.58 4.59
C LYS A 166 4.94 6.66 3.58
N PRO A 167 4.97 7.69 2.71
CA PRO A 167 6.08 7.89 1.78
C PRO A 167 7.43 7.98 2.51
N ALA A 168 8.48 7.40 1.94
CA ALA A 168 9.82 7.37 2.55
C ALA A 168 10.36 8.76 2.92
N VAL A 169 10.00 9.80 2.15
CA VAL A 169 10.37 11.21 2.44
C VAL A 169 9.73 11.73 3.73
N LEU A 170 8.59 11.17 4.14
CA LEU A 170 7.89 11.47 5.39
C LEU A 170 8.31 10.52 6.52
N GLU A 171 8.70 9.29 6.22
CA GLU A 171 9.11 8.27 7.20
C GLU A 171 10.47 8.60 7.87
N LYS A 172 11.36 9.30 7.17
CA LYS A 172 12.66 9.72 7.68
C LYS A 172 12.58 10.58 8.95
N ASP A 173 11.55 11.41 9.08
CA ASP A 173 11.37 12.32 10.23
C ASP A 173 10.72 11.63 11.45
N ASP A 174 10.15 10.43 11.27
CA ASP A 174 9.49 9.72 12.36
C ASP A 174 10.48 9.06 13.31
N TRP A 175 11.68 8.73 12.83
CA TRP A 175 12.67 8.04 13.63
C TRP A 175 13.55 9.01 14.41
N THR A 176 13.62 8.80 15.73
CA THR A 176 14.50 9.55 16.64
C THR A 176 15.56 8.64 17.19
N GLU A 177 16.81 9.11 17.16
CA GLU A 177 17.92 8.43 17.79
C GLU A 177 17.97 8.76 19.29
N TYR A 178 18.04 7.73 20.11
CA TYR A 178 18.22 7.82 21.55
C TYR A 178 19.44 7.01 21.98
N LYS A 179 20.06 7.42 23.09
CA LYS A 179 21.18 6.71 23.69
C LYS A 179 20.73 6.03 24.97
N ASP A 180 20.85 4.71 25.02
CA ASP A 180 20.58 3.95 26.23
C ASP A 180 21.57 4.36 27.33
N SER A 181 21.05 4.76 28.49
CA SER A 181 21.86 5.30 29.59
C SER A 181 22.68 4.25 30.32
N ALA A 182 22.31 2.97 30.22
CA ALA A 182 22.99 1.86 30.90
C ALA A 182 24.17 1.29 30.08
N THR A 183 23.97 1.15 28.77
CA THR A 183 24.94 0.53 27.86
C THR A 183 25.66 1.53 26.96
N GLY A 184 25.15 2.76 26.86
CA GLY A 184 25.62 3.76 25.91
C GLY A 184 25.28 3.43 24.45
N ARG A 185 24.55 2.34 24.19
CA ARG A 185 24.17 1.90 22.84
C ARG A 185 23.03 2.75 22.29
N LEU A 186 23.10 3.04 21.00
CA LEU A 186 22.03 3.76 20.30
C LEU A 186 20.83 2.84 20.07
N TYR A 187 19.63 3.39 20.25
CA TYR A 187 18.37 2.79 19.83
C TYR A 187 17.51 3.83 19.14
N TYR A 188 16.70 3.39 18.19
CA TYR A 188 15.88 4.25 17.34
C TYR A 188 14.43 4.04 17.71
N CYS A 189 13.70 5.14 17.91
CA CYS A 189 12.29 5.10 18.24
C CYS A 189 11.50 5.87 17.19
N ASN A 190 10.50 5.21 16.63
CA ASN A 190 9.56 5.80 15.70
C ASN A 190 8.50 6.58 16.50
N LYS A 191 8.44 7.90 16.34
CA LYS A 191 7.49 8.78 17.05
C LYS A 191 6.04 8.50 16.67
N ALA A 192 5.78 8.00 15.46
CA ALA A 192 4.46 7.72 14.93
C ALA A 192 3.95 6.34 15.38
N THR A 193 4.73 5.27 15.22
CA THR A 193 4.34 3.89 15.55
C THR A 193 4.64 3.51 17.01
N LYS A 194 5.46 4.31 17.70
CA LYS A 194 6.03 4.02 19.04
C LYS A 194 6.92 2.78 19.08
N GLU A 195 7.31 2.23 17.92
CA GLU A 195 8.23 1.12 17.83
C GLU A 195 9.65 1.56 18.16
N THR A 196 10.38 0.67 18.83
CA THR A 196 11.80 0.86 19.15
C THR A 196 12.61 -0.26 18.55
N THR A 197 13.72 0.06 17.90
CA THR A 197 14.67 -0.92 17.36
C THR A 197 16.09 -0.57 17.77
N TRP A 198 16.89 -1.61 18.00
CA TRP A 198 18.34 -1.48 18.23
C TRP A 198 19.13 -1.43 16.93
N GLU A 199 18.50 -1.78 15.81
CA GLU A 199 19.08 -1.70 14.46
C GLU A 199 18.65 -0.40 13.78
N LYS A 200 19.59 0.30 13.14
CA LYS A 200 19.28 1.59 12.48
C LYS A 200 18.33 1.36 11.30
N PRO A 201 17.16 2.02 11.26
CA PRO A 201 16.23 1.93 10.14
C PRO A 201 16.91 2.29 8.82
N ALA A 202 16.61 1.54 7.75
CA ALA A 202 17.25 1.72 6.44
C ALA A 202 17.11 3.16 5.92
N VAL A 203 15.95 3.80 6.12
CA VAL A 203 15.68 5.20 5.73
C VAL A 203 16.63 6.22 6.39
N LEU A 204 17.21 5.88 7.56
CA LEU A 204 18.19 6.73 8.26
C LEU A 204 19.64 6.42 7.88
N ALA A 205 19.94 5.22 7.35
CA ALA A 205 21.30 4.80 7.07
C ALA A 205 21.94 5.52 5.86
N LYS A 206 21.12 6.03 4.92
CA LYS A 206 21.58 6.71 3.69
C LYS A 206 22.38 7.99 3.97
N ASP A 207 22.05 8.73 5.02
CA ASP A 207 22.66 10.03 5.34
C ASP A 207 24.03 9.91 6.04
N ASP A 208 24.32 8.73 6.59
CA ASP A 208 25.51 8.48 7.39
C ASP A 208 26.74 8.25 6.52
N TRP A 209 26.58 7.90 5.26
CA TRP A 209 27.70 7.62 4.37
C TRP A 209 28.01 8.80 3.47
N THR A 210 29.30 9.05 3.25
CA THR A 210 29.80 10.04 2.29
C THR A 210 30.67 9.35 1.27
N GLU A 211 30.46 9.70 0.01
CA GLU A 211 31.33 9.27 -1.07
C GLU A 211 32.53 10.22 -1.18
N HIS A 212 33.72 9.65 -1.26
CA HIS A 212 34.98 10.38 -1.48
C HIS A 212 35.77 9.72 -2.59
N LYS A 213 36.61 10.49 -3.27
CA LYS A 213 37.59 9.95 -4.23
C LYS A 213 38.97 10.03 -3.62
N ASP A 214 39.68 8.91 -3.62
CA ASP A 214 41.06 8.87 -3.19
C ASP A 214 41.90 9.76 -4.15
N PRO A 215 42.58 10.82 -3.65
CA PRO A 215 43.33 11.73 -4.51
C PRO A 215 44.49 11.07 -5.26
N ALA A 216 45.02 9.95 -4.74
CA ALA A 216 46.16 9.25 -5.32
C ALA A 216 45.76 8.28 -6.45
N THR A 217 44.64 7.56 -6.28
CA THR A 217 44.22 6.51 -7.22
C THR A 217 42.97 6.87 -8.02
N GLY A 218 42.26 7.93 -7.65
CA GLY A 218 40.96 8.32 -8.23
C GLY A 218 39.81 7.35 -7.89
N LYS A 219 40.07 6.32 -7.08
CA LYS A 219 39.06 5.31 -6.69
C LYS A 219 38.09 5.88 -5.67
N THR A 220 36.80 5.61 -5.87
CA THR A 220 35.75 5.95 -4.92
C THR A 220 35.86 5.09 -3.66
N PHE A 221 35.70 5.70 -2.48
CA PHE A 221 35.54 5.04 -1.20
C PHE A 221 34.43 5.70 -0.38
N TYR A 222 33.79 4.94 0.50
CA TYR A 222 32.65 5.34 1.29
C TYR A 222 33.06 5.52 2.75
N CYS A 223 32.78 6.68 3.33
CA CYS A 223 33.11 6.99 4.72
C CYS A 223 31.83 7.19 5.53
N ASN A 224 31.67 6.40 6.60
CA ASN A 224 30.58 6.56 7.55
C ASN A 224 30.89 7.71 8.53
N LYS A 225 30.06 8.76 8.52
CA LYS A 225 30.22 9.96 9.34
C LYS A 225 30.15 9.68 10.85
N LEU A 226 29.42 8.65 11.27
CA LEU A 226 29.20 8.29 12.68
C LEU A 226 30.29 7.35 13.19
N THR A 227 30.55 6.25 12.48
CA THR A 227 31.53 5.23 12.91
C THR A 227 32.96 5.55 12.50
N LYS A 228 33.15 6.54 11.60
CA LYS A 228 34.42 6.90 10.95
C LYS A 228 35.07 5.75 10.16
N GLN A 229 34.31 4.70 9.87
CA GLN A 229 34.79 3.59 9.06
C GLN A 229 34.79 3.95 7.57
N THR A 230 35.78 3.44 6.84
CA THR A 230 35.93 3.63 5.41
C THR A 230 35.91 2.28 4.69
N PHE A 231 35.14 2.18 3.62
CA PHE A 231 35.07 0.99 2.78
C PHE A 231 35.35 1.36 1.33
N TRP A 232 36.14 0.53 0.66
CA TRP A 232 36.40 0.65 -0.78
C TRP A 232 35.24 0.09 -1.61
N GLU A 233 34.55 -0.91 -1.07
CA GLU A 233 33.31 -1.44 -1.60
C GLU A 233 32.12 -0.70 -1.00
N ARG A 234 31.03 -0.61 -1.76
CA ARG A 234 29.84 0.11 -1.31
C ARG A 234 29.13 -0.69 -0.21
N PRO A 235 28.87 -0.11 0.97
CA PRO A 235 28.18 -0.81 2.06
C PRO A 235 26.78 -1.33 1.67
N ALA A 236 26.43 -2.53 2.15
CA ALA A 236 25.14 -3.17 1.86
C ALA A 236 23.91 -2.32 2.26
N GLU A 237 24.06 -1.49 3.29
CA GLU A 237 23.05 -0.54 3.77
C GLU A 237 22.69 0.53 2.71
N LEU A 238 23.67 0.94 1.88
CA LEU A 238 23.44 1.87 0.78
C LEU A 238 22.78 1.19 -0.42
N VAL A 239 23.16 -0.05 -0.71
CA VAL A 239 22.58 -0.85 -1.80
C VAL A 239 21.07 -1.03 -1.61
N LYS A 240 20.61 -1.21 -0.37
CA LYS A 240 19.18 -1.35 -0.04
C LYS A 240 18.37 -0.05 -0.25
N CYS A 241 19.02 1.12 -0.22
CA CYS A 241 18.36 2.43 -0.31
C CYS A 241 18.35 3.06 -1.72
N ASP A 242 18.83 2.32 -2.73
CA ASP A 242 18.93 2.76 -4.12
C ASP A 242 17.79 2.24 -5.02
N TRP A 243 17.05 1.24 -4.54
CA TRP A 243 15.88 0.70 -5.24
C TRP A 243 14.65 1.55 -4.95
N VAL A 244 14.08 2.13 -6.01
CA VAL A 244 12.86 2.93 -5.95
C VAL A 244 11.74 2.16 -6.64
N GLU A 245 10.58 2.08 -5.98
CA GLU A 245 9.39 1.43 -6.51
C GLU A 245 8.75 2.33 -7.58
N TYR A 246 8.44 1.74 -8.73
CA TYR A 246 7.72 2.35 -9.82
C TYR A 246 6.54 1.48 -10.21
N SER A 247 5.52 2.10 -10.81
CA SER A 247 4.38 1.42 -11.41
C SER A 247 4.39 1.65 -12.92
N ASP A 248 4.38 0.57 -13.70
CA ASP A 248 4.29 0.65 -15.15
C ASP A 248 2.94 1.28 -15.54
N PRO A 249 2.91 2.45 -16.21
CA PRO A 249 1.67 3.14 -16.55
C PRO A 249 0.79 2.40 -17.56
N LYS A 250 1.32 1.38 -18.27
CA LYS A 250 0.55 0.57 -19.23
C LYS A 250 -0.06 -0.66 -18.59
N THR A 251 0.68 -1.30 -17.69
CA THR A 251 0.30 -2.61 -17.14
C THR A 251 -0.15 -2.54 -15.68
N GLY A 252 0.15 -1.45 -14.98
CA GLY A 252 -0.05 -1.31 -13.54
C GLY A 252 0.87 -2.21 -12.70
N LYS A 253 1.81 -2.95 -13.34
CA LYS A 253 2.75 -3.83 -12.64
C LYS A 253 3.85 -3.02 -11.96
N ARG A 254 4.22 -3.46 -10.77
CA ARG A 254 5.23 -2.80 -9.96
C ARG A 254 6.61 -3.36 -10.29
N TYR A 255 7.58 -2.47 -10.39
CA TYR A 255 8.99 -2.81 -10.60
C TYR A 255 9.87 -1.92 -9.74
N TYR A 256 11.02 -2.45 -9.35
CA TYR A 256 12.03 -1.72 -8.62
C TYR A 256 13.11 -1.30 -9.59
N TYR A 257 13.47 -0.02 -9.55
CA TYR A 257 14.55 0.53 -10.34
C TYR A 257 15.66 0.98 -9.41
N ASN A 258 16.85 0.44 -9.64
CA ASN A 258 18.05 0.86 -8.94
C ASN A 258 18.56 2.16 -9.58
N GLN A 259 18.45 3.26 -8.85
CA GLN A 259 18.83 4.59 -9.35
C GLN A 259 20.34 4.77 -9.56
N TYR A 260 21.17 3.78 -9.18
CA TYR A 260 22.62 3.84 -9.27
C TYR A 260 23.20 2.84 -10.27
N THR A 261 22.67 1.62 -10.34
CA THR A 261 23.10 0.61 -11.33
C THR A 261 22.29 0.67 -12.63
N GLU A 262 21.22 1.48 -12.66
CA GLU A 262 20.22 1.54 -13.74
C GLU A 262 19.50 0.20 -13.99
N GLU A 263 19.65 -0.76 -13.08
CA GLU A 263 19.02 -2.07 -13.17
C GLU A 263 17.53 -1.97 -12.82
N THR A 264 16.73 -2.77 -13.52
CA THR A 264 15.30 -2.93 -13.26
C THR A 264 15.05 -4.35 -12.82
N ALA A 265 14.49 -4.51 -11.62
CA ALA A 265 14.12 -5.79 -11.04
C ALA A 265 12.60 -5.83 -10.79
N TRP A 266 11.98 -6.95 -11.13
CA TRP A 266 10.56 -7.19 -10.89
C TRP A 266 10.39 -7.95 -9.57
N GLU A 267 9.19 -7.96 -8.97
CA GLU A 267 8.89 -8.80 -7.80
C GLU A 267 9.06 -10.29 -8.17
N SER A 268 10.22 -10.86 -7.87
CA SER A 268 10.49 -12.28 -8.18
C SER A 268 10.46 -13.10 -6.89
N TRP A 269 9.52 -14.02 -6.84
CA TRP A 269 9.38 -15.09 -5.86
C TRP A 269 10.22 -16.30 -6.32
N SER A 270 10.58 -17.22 -5.42
CA SER A 270 11.20 -18.49 -5.80
C SER A 270 10.47 -19.69 -5.19
N VAL A 271 10.65 -20.88 -5.77
CA VAL A 271 10.09 -22.13 -5.26
C VAL A 271 11.21 -23.00 -4.71
N ILE A 272 11.11 -23.38 -3.44
CA ILE A 272 12.07 -24.25 -2.74
C ILE A 272 11.47 -25.65 -2.57
N PRO A 273 12.25 -26.74 -2.71
CA PRO A 273 11.78 -28.08 -2.38
C PRO A 273 11.22 -28.19 -0.96
N VAL A 274 10.09 -28.87 -0.80
CA VAL A 274 9.54 -29.21 0.53
C VAL A 274 10.24 -30.45 1.10
N ASP A 275 10.28 -30.56 2.43
CA ASP A 275 10.74 -31.79 3.08
C ASP A 275 9.76 -32.95 2.85
N SER A 276 10.24 -34.19 3.01
CA SER A 276 9.47 -35.40 2.72
C SER A 276 8.22 -35.55 3.59
N GLU A 277 8.24 -35.08 4.85
CA GLU A 277 7.07 -35.17 5.73
C GLU A 277 5.97 -34.24 5.24
N THR A 278 6.32 -32.99 4.91
CA THR A 278 5.38 -32.02 4.32
C THR A 278 4.81 -32.52 3.00
N LEU A 279 5.64 -33.11 2.13
CA LEU A 279 5.20 -33.66 0.85
C LEU A 279 4.16 -34.79 1.04
N GLU A 280 4.40 -35.71 1.97
CA GLU A 280 3.45 -36.80 2.24
C GLU A 280 2.13 -36.30 2.84
N ARG A 281 2.17 -35.26 3.69
CA ARG A 281 0.95 -34.60 4.18
C ARG A 281 0.16 -33.96 3.04
N ILE A 282 0.84 -33.29 2.10
CA ILE A 282 0.20 -32.70 0.93
C ILE A 282 -0.43 -33.79 0.05
N LYS A 283 0.29 -34.89 -0.24
CA LYS A 283 -0.24 -36.01 -1.02
C LYS A 283 -1.48 -36.64 -0.37
N ALA A 284 -1.51 -36.73 0.96
CA ALA A 284 -2.67 -37.23 1.69
C ALA A 284 -3.94 -36.37 1.53
N LEU A 285 -3.80 -35.08 1.18
CA LEU A 285 -4.94 -34.20 0.86
C LEU A 285 -5.51 -34.50 -0.54
N PHE A 286 -4.70 -34.98 -1.48
CA PHE A 286 -5.08 -35.26 -2.87
C PHE A 286 -5.57 -36.70 -3.07
N VAL A 287 -6.48 -37.12 -2.19
CA VAL A 287 -7.16 -38.42 -2.30
C VAL A 287 -8.62 -38.22 -2.66
N VAL A 288 -9.06 -38.87 -3.73
CA VAL A 288 -10.47 -38.84 -4.16
C VAL A 288 -11.30 -39.76 -3.28
N THR A 289 -12.17 -39.17 -2.47
CA THR A 289 -12.88 -39.88 -1.39
C THR A 289 -14.20 -40.49 -1.84
N LYS A 290 -14.80 -40.00 -2.93
CA LYS A 290 -16.13 -40.46 -3.42
C LYS A 290 -16.17 -40.63 -4.95
N PRO A 291 -15.45 -41.62 -5.49
CA PRO A 291 -15.36 -41.81 -6.93
C PRO A 291 -16.70 -42.08 -7.63
N GLY A 292 -17.66 -42.72 -6.95
CA GLY A 292 -19.00 -43.03 -7.49
C GLY A 292 -19.98 -41.85 -7.59
N GLU A 293 -19.66 -40.70 -6.98
CA GLU A 293 -20.48 -39.48 -7.05
C GLU A 293 -19.95 -38.47 -8.09
N LEU A 294 -18.90 -38.83 -8.81
CA LEU A 294 -18.31 -38.01 -9.86
C LEU A 294 -19.30 -37.87 -11.03
N GLY A 295 -19.62 -36.63 -11.41
CA GLY A 295 -20.59 -36.36 -12.48
C GLY A 295 -22.06 -36.45 -12.07
N ARG A 296 -22.47 -36.00 -10.87
CA ARG A 296 -23.88 -35.68 -10.57
C ARG A 296 -24.04 -34.23 -10.07
N GLY A 297 -24.84 -33.42 -10.77
CA GLY A 297 -25.02 -31.97 -10.56
C GLY A 297 -25.17 -31.22 -11.90
N ARG A 298 -25.47 -29.91 -11.90
CA ARG A 298 -25.48 -29.11 -13.14
C ARG A 298 -24.09 -29.00 -13.79
N ASP A 299 -23.05 -29.28 -13.00
CA ASP A 299 -21.62 -29.22 -13.36
C ASP A 299 -21.00 -30.62 -13.58
N ALA A 300 -21.85 -31.61 -13.82
CA ALA A 300 -21.48 -33.01 -13.94
C ALA A 300 -20.99 -33.39 -15.34
N HIS A 301 -19.75 -33.05 -15.68
CA HIS A 301 -19.03 -33.78 -16.70
C HIS A 301 -18.29 -34.96 -16.05
N LYS A 302 -18.24 -36.12 -16.73
CA LYS A 302 -17.67 -37.38 -16.24
C LYS A 302 -16.23 -37.18 -15.76
N TYR A 303 -15.99 -37.20 -14.45
CA TYR A 303 -14.64 -37.01 -13.91
C TYR A 303 -14.35 -38.01 -12.81
N SER A 304 -14.15 -39.29 -13.13
CA SER A 304 -13.33 -40.15 -12.26
C SER A 304 -11.91 -39.58 -12.32
N ARG A 305 -11.44 -38.82 -11.33
CA ARG A 305 -10.07 -38.28 -11.35
C ARG A 305 -9.28 -38.92 -10.23
N ALA A 306 -8.17 -39.57 -10.53
CA ALA A 306 -7.11 -39.78 -9.56
C ALA A 306 -5.99 -38.77 -9.83
N TYR A 307 -5.10 -38.57 -8.86
CA TYR A 307 -3.98 -37.64 -9.01
C TYR A 307 -2.66 -38.42 -8.95
N SER A 308 -1.72 -38.08 -9.83
CA SER A 308 -0.38 -38.69 -9.84
C SER A 308 0.69 -37.63 -10.04
N ASN A 309 1.96 -38.04 -9.81
CA ASN A 309 3.13 -37.18 -9.96
C ASN A 309 2.99 -35.86 -9.19
N LEU A 310 2.49 -35.94 -7.95
CA LEU A 310 2.37 -34.77 -7.10
C LEU A 310 3.74 -34.33 -6.62
N GLU A 311 4.08 -33.11 -6.99
CA GLU A 311 5.24 -32.39 -6.54
C GLU A 311 4.78 -31.11 -5.87
N ALA A 312 5.46 -30.74 -4.78
CA ALA A 312 5.15 -29.54 -4.03
C ALA A 312 6.41 -28.73 -3.80
N GLY A 313 6.29 -27.42 -3.96
CA GLY A 313 7.33 -26.47 -3.64
C GLY A 313 6.81 -25.43 -2.67
N LYS A 314 7.65 -25.08 -1.69
CA LYS A 314 7.39 -23.97 -0.76
C LYS A 314 7.77 -22.67 -1.45
N LEU A 315 6.88 -21.69 -1.42
CA LEU A 315 7.20 -20.37 -1.93
C LEU A 315 8.17 -19.67 -0.96
N ASP A 316 9.33 -19.25 -1.48
CA ASP A 316 10.42 -18.67 -0.69
C ASP A 316 10.06 -17.27 -0.18
N ASP A 317 10.56 -17.06 1.02
CA ASP A 317 10.44 -15.86 1.82
C ASP A 317 11.39 -14.73 1.35
N ALA A 318 12.30 -14.96 0.39
CA ALA A 318 13.32 -13.98 -0.02
C ALA A 318 12.76 -12.65 -0.61
N ALA A 319 11.49 -12.64 -1.01
CA ALA A 319 10.76 -11.40 -1.34
C ALA A 319 10.65 -10.43 -0.15
N LYS A 320 10.85 -10.89 1.09
CA LYS A 320 10.79 -10.09 2.35
C LYS A 320 11.77 -8.92 2.42
N SER A 321 12.78 -8.85 1.56
CA SER A 321 13.84 -7.83 1.64
C SER A 321 13.59 -6.58 0.78
N MET A 322 12.63 -6.62 -0.15
CA MET A 322 12.27 -5.47 -1.00
C MET A 322 11.09 -4.69 -0.40
N PRO A 323 11.22 -3.36 -0.21
CA PRO A 323 10.11 -2.54 0.23
C PRO A 323 9.02 -2.55 -0.84
N GLY A 324 7.82 -3.04 -0.53
CA GLY A 324 6.70 -3.08 -1.46
C GLY A 324 6.36 -4.47 -2.02
N SER A 325 7.16 -5.52 -1.79
CA SER A 325 6.90 -6.87 -2.29
C SER A 325 5.47 -7.34 -1.98
N LEU A 326 4.56 -7.45 -2.97
CA LEU A 326 3.32 -8.21 -2.79
C LEU A 326 3.69 -9.69 -2.86
N PRO A 327 3.33 -10.49 -1.85
CA PRO A 327 3.74 -11.89 -1.76
C PRO A 327 2.83 -12.75 -2.65
N LEU A 328 3.08 -12.87 -3.96
CA LEU A 328 2.25 -13.71 -4.87
C LEU A 328 0.72 -13.49 -4.70
N GLY A 329 0.31 -12.31 -4.23
CA GLY A 329 -0.90 -12.19 -3.42
C GLY A 329 -2.18 -12.27 -4.24
N PHE A 330 -3.12 -13.10 -3.80
CA PHE A 330 -4.55 -12.96 -4.15
C PHE A 330 -4.95 -11.49 -4.00
N SER A 331 -5.77 -10.93 -4.89
CA SER A 331 -6.30 -9.58 -4.71
C SER A 331 -7.81 -9.61 -4.73
N ASP A 332 -8.42 -9.07 -3.67
CA ASP A 332 -9.87 -8.88 -3.57
C ASP A 332 -10.39 -7.90 -4.66
N LYS A 333 -9.52 -7.03 -5.17
CA LYS A 333 -9.78 -6.13 -6.30
C LYS A 333 -9.98 -6.89 -7.62
N LEU A 334 -9.37 -8.07 -7.75
CA LEU A 334 -9.53 -8.97 -8.90
C LEU A 334 -10.64 -9.99 -8.70
N ALA A 335 -11.27 -10.03 -7.52
CA ALA A 335 -12.36 -10.96 -7.23
C ALA A 335 -13.55 -10.74 -8.17
N SER A 336 -14.04 -11.82 -8.77
CA SER A 336 -15.15 -11.75 -9.70
C SER A 336 -16.43 -11.28 -9.02
N LEU A 337 -17.07 -10.26 -9.58
CA LEU A 337 -18.42 -9.84 -9.18
C LEU A 337 -19.49 -10.90 -9.52
N SER A 338 -19.17 -11.89 -10.36
CA SER A 338 -20.08 -12.99 -10.72
C SER A 338 -20.12 -14.13 -9.70
N GLY A 339 -19.29 -14.08 -8.65
CA GLY A 339 -19.26 -15.08 -7.58
C GLY A 339 -20.64 -15.28 -6.93
N VAL A 340 -21.01 -16.55 -6.70
CA VAL A 340 -22.34 -16.88 -6.16
C VAL A 340 -22.49 -16.33 -4.73
N PHE A 341 -21.42 -16.39 -3.96
CA PHE A 341 -21.33 -16.03 -2.54
C PHE A 341 -20.55 -14.73 -2.28
N GLY A 342 -20.54 -13.82 -3.25
CA GLY A 342 -19.94 -12.49 -3.11
C GLY A 342 -18.63 -12.30 -3.86
N ALA A 343 -18.11 -11.08 -3.81
CA ALA A 343 -16.92 -10.65 -4.53
C ALA A 343 -15.67 -10.81 -3.63
N GLY A 344 -15.32 -12.07 -3.36
CA GLY A 344 -14.16 -12.44 -2.56
C GLY A 344 -13.33 -13.55 -3.22
N SER A 345 -12.26 -13.96 -2.55
CA SER A 345 -11.43 -15.09 -2.94
C SER A 345 -12.05 -16.39 -2.42
N TYR A 346 -12.17 -17.37 -3.32
CA TYR A 346 -12.80 -18.66 -3.06
C TYR A 346 -11.75 -19.73 -2.77
N PHE A 347 -11.99 -20.50 -1.71
CA PHE A 347 -11.15 -21.60 -1.28
C PHE A 347 -12.00 -22.83 -1.04
N ALA A 348 -11.37 -23.99 -1.18
CA ALA A 348 -11.98 -25.28 -0.91
C ALA A 348 -10.99 -26.14 -0.12
N GLU A 349 -11.54 -27.00 0.74
CA GLU A 349 -10.77 -27.98 1.50
C GLU A 349 -10.46 -29.22 0.62
N ASP A 350 -11.33 -29.49 -0.36
CA ASP A 350 -11.22 -30.64 -1.26
C ASP A 350 -10.54 -30.27 -2.59
N PRO A 351 -9.47 -30.99 -3.01
CA PRO A 351 -8.81 -30.74 -4.28
C PRO A 351 -9.72 -31.02 -5.48
N GLU A 352 -10.72 -31.89 -5.36
CA GLU A 352 -11.74 -32.13 -6.40
C GLU A 352 -12.54 -30.85 -6.74
N LYS A 353 -12.72 -29.95 -5.78
CA LYS A 353 -13.38 -28.65 -6.01
C LYS A 353 -12.42 -27.66 -6.62
N ILE A 354 -11.16 -27.62 -6.16
CA ILE A 354 -10.11 -26.74 -6.68
C ILE A 354 -9.86 -27.05 -8.16
N ASP A 355 -9.76 -28.33 -8.51
CA ASP A 355 -9.46 -28.84 -9.84
C ASP A 355 -10.54 -28.52 -10.90
N GLN A 356 -11.74 -28.08 -10.48
CA GLN A 356 -12.75 -27.55 -11.42
C GLN A 356 -12.37 -26.16 -11.97
N TYR A 357 -11.46 -25.46 -11.29
CA TYR A 357 -11.02 -24.11 -11.62
C TYR A 357 -9.59 -24.08 -12.19
N THR A 358 -8.94 -25.23 -12.36
CA THR A 358 -7.60 -25.32 -12.96
C THR A 358 -7.66 -25.66 -14.44
N GLN A 359 -6.74 -25.08 -15.21
CA GLN A 359 -6.55 -25.32 -16.64
C GLN A 359 -5.22 -26.04 -16.88
N PRO A 360 -5.12 -26.89 -17.92
CA PRO A 360 -3.88 -27.60 -18.22
C PRO A 360 -2.80 -26.62 -18.65
N ASP A 361 -1.58 -26.86 -18.19
CA ASP A 361 -0.39 -26.18 -18.65
C ASP A 361 -0.04 -26.64 -20.07
N ALA A 362 0.02 -25.70 -21.02
CA ALA A 362 0.42 -25.98 -22.39
C ALA A 362 1.95 -26.16 -22.54
N GLY A 363 2.70 -26.18 -21.44
CA GLY A 363 4.15 -26.32 -21.40
C GLY A 363 4.85 -25.10 -22.00
N GLN A 364 5.95 -25.31 -22.72
CA GLN A 364 6.78 -24.22 -23.29
C GLN A 364 6.03 -23.25 -24.23
N ALA A 365 4.80 -23.56 -24.64
CA ALA A 365 3.95 -22.70 -25.45
C ALA A 365 2.93 -21.88 -24.62
N ALA A 366 2.91 -21.98 -23.29
CA ALA A 366 1.97 -21.30 -22.41
C ALA A 366 2.38 -19.83 -22.17
N PRO A 367 1.67 -18.84 -22.75
CA PRO A 367 2.01 -17.44 -22.53
C PRO A 367 1.73 -17.04 -21.08
N GLY A 368 2.70 -16.40 -20.42
CA GLY A 368 2.57 -15.88 -19.06
C GLY A 368 3.02 -16.83 -17.94
N LEU A 369 3.49 -18.05 -18.25
CA LEU A 369 4.07 -19.00 -17.29
C LEU A 369 5.61 -19.10 -17.40
N GLU A 370 6.26 -18.24 -18.18
CA GLU A 370 7.68 -18.34 -18.49
C GLU A 370 8.56 -18.27 -17.24
N GLU A 371 8.22 -17.39 -16.30
CA GLU A 371 8.95 -17.24 -15.02
C GLU A 371 8.73 -18.45 -14.10
N LEU A 372 7.50 -18.96 -14.03
CA LEU A 372 7.19 -20.18 -13.28
C LEU A 372 7.96 -21.38 -13.85
N HIS A 373 7.98 -21.53 -15.18
CA HIS A 373 8.67 -22.62 -15.85
C HIS A 373 10.17 -22.55 -15.67
N ALA A 374 10.77 -21.36 -15.73
CA ALA A 374 12.20 -21.17 -15.52
C ALA A 374 12.65 -21.54 -14.09
N GLN A 375 11.74 -21.51 -13.12
CA GLN A 375 12.01 -21.90 -11.74
C GLN A 375 11.75 -23.38 -11.46
N LEU A 376 10.67 -23.93 -12.02
CA LEU A 376 10.27 -25.31 -11.77
C LEU A 376 10.99 -26.33 -12.65
N PHE A 377 11.33 -25.97 -13.88
CA PHE A 377 11.86 -26.89 -14.87
C PHE A 377 13.28 -26.50 -15.28
N THR A 378 14.16 -27.49 -15.31
CA THR A 378 15.56 -27.34 -15.71
C THR A 378 15.85 -28.23 -16.91
N GLU A 379 17.04 -28.10 -17.51
CA GLU A 379 17.46 -29.03 -18.57
C GLU A 379 17.51 -30.49 -18.07
N GLU A 380 17.76 -30.68 -16.77
CA GLU A 380 17.83 -31.99 -16.11
C GLU A 380 16.45 -32.53 -15.69
N SER A 381 15.48 -31.63 -15.47
CA SER A 381 14.09 -31.95 -15.12
C SER A 381 13.13 -31.11 -15.98
N PRO A 382 12.93 -31.49 -17.25
CA PRO A 382 12.15 -30.69 -18.19
C PRO A 382 10.66 -30.73 -17.87
N HIS A 383 9.92 -29.71 -18.33
CA HIS A 383 8.46 -29.71 -18.23
C HIS A 383 7.91 -31.01 -18.84
N PRO A 384 7.02 -31.73 -18.16
CA PRO A 384 6.58 -33.05 -18.57
C PRO A 384 5.76 -33.13 -19.87
N GLY A 385 5.54 -32.02 -20.57
CA GLY A 385 4.79 -31.91 -21.84
C GLY A 385 3.33 -32.40 -21.84
N GLU A 386 2.81 -32.91 -20.73
CA GLU A 386 1.49 -33.52 -20.57
C GLU A 386 0.62 -32.72 -19.59
N ASP A 387 -0.69 -32.99 -19.57
CA ASP A 387 -1.78 -32.53 -18.67
C ASP A 387 -1.34 -32.23 -17.22
N THR A 388 -0.57 -31.16 -17.05
CA THR A 388 -0.01 -30.70 -15.78
C THR A 388 -0.83 -29.54 -15.30
N PHE A 389 -1.18 -29.58 -14.02
CA PHE A 389 -2.02 -28.60 -13.38
C PHE A 389 -1.32 -28.07 -12.15
N TYR A 390 -1.62 -26.81 -11.83
CA TYR A 390 -1.12 -26.18 -10.61
C TYR A 390 -2.26 -25.73 -9.72
N CYS A 391 -2.02 -25.81 -8.41
CA CYS A 391 -2.87 -25.16 -7.43
C CYS A 391 -2.04 -24.69 -6.23
N PHE A 392 -2.58 -23.73 -5.50
CA PHE A 392 -1.96 -23.24 -4.28
C PHE A 392 -2.57 -23.91 -3.06
N VAL A 393 -1.71 -24.31 -2.12
CA VAL A 393 -2.12 -24.50 -0.73
C VAL A 393 -1.79 -23.23 0.01
N VAL A 394 -2.80 -22.68 0.65
CA VAL A 394 -2.71 -21.39 1.31
C VAL A 394 -2.86 -21.55 2.82
N ARG A 395 -2.22 -20.64 3.56
CA ARG A 395 -2.55 -20.36 4.93
C ARG A 395 -3.54 -19.21 4.97
N ALA A 396 -4.73 -19.47 5.50
CA ALA A 396 -5.78 -18.47 5.61
C ALA A 396 -6.11 -18.15 7.07
N THR A 397 -6.19 -16.86 7.40
CA THR A 397 -6.60 -16.38 8.73
C THR A 397 -8.11 -16.14 8.75
N CYS A 398 -8.88 -17.14 9.16
CA CYS A 398 -10.35 -17.13 9.03
C CYS A 398 -11.10 -16.28 10.09
N GLY A 399 -10.45 -15.92 11.20
CA GLY A 399 -11.08 -15.13 12.26
C GLY A 399 -12.46 -15.64 12.67
N ALA A 400 -13.42 -14.73 12.85
CA ALA A 400 -14.82 -15.09 13.05
C ALA A 400 -15.52 -15.42 11.73
N ALA A 401 -16.01 -16.65 11.61
CA ALA A 401 -16.70 -17.14 10.43
C ALA A 401 -18.22 -16.98 10.53
N LEU A 402 -18.85 -16.51 9.46
CA LEU A 402 -20.30 -16.57 9.25
C LEU A 402 -20.61 -17.85 8.48
N VAL A 403 -21.42 -18.72 9.07
CA VAL A 403 -21.81 -19.98 8.45
C VAL A 403 -23.22 -19.86 7.87
N ILE A 404 -23.40 -20.23 6.59
CA ILE A 404 -24.69 -20.22 5.88
C ILE A 404 -24.92 -21.53 5.14
N GLU A 405 -26.17 -21.86 4.83
CA GLU A 405 -26.51 -23.03 3.97
C GLU A 405 -26.77 -22.65 2.51
N GLY A 406 -26.89 -21.35 2.24
CA GLY A 406 -27.09 -20.79 0.91
C GLY A 406 -27.37 -19.30 0.98
N LEU A 407 -27.31 -18.64 -0.17
CA LEU A 407 -27.49 -17.20 -0.29
C LEU A 407 -28.63 -16.87 -1.26
N ASP A 408 -29.62 -16.12 -0.78
CA ASP A 408 -30.52 -15.36 -1.64
C ASP A 408 -29.75 -14.10 -2.10
N GLN A 409 -29.31 -14.11 -3.36
CA GLN A 409 -28.48 -13.04 -3.91
C GLN A 409 -29.22 -11.71 -4.09
N GLU A 410 -30.54 -11.75 -4.31
CA GLU A 410 -31.34 -10.54 -4.47
C GLU A 410 -31.55 -9.85 -3.12
N ARG A 411 -31.81 -10.65 -2.08
CA ARG A 411 -32.10 -10.13 -0.73
C ARG A 411 -30.88 -10.05 0.17
N LEU A 412 -29.75 -10.61 -0.26
CA LEU A 412 -28.48 -10.70 0.48
C LEU A 412 -28.65 -11.40 1.83
N LYS A 413 -29.47 -12.45 1.87
CA LYS A 413 -29.85 -13.16 3.08
C LYS A 413 -29.49 -14.63 3.00
N ASP A 414 -29.14 -15.19 4.15
CA ASP A 414 -29.04 -16.63 4.30
C ASP A 414 -30.43 -17.23 4.08
N VAL A 415 -30.51 -18.19 3.16
CA VAL A 415 -31.75 -18.87 2.80
C VAL A 415 -32.35 -19.66 3.98
N ASN A 416 -31.53 -20.06 4.96
CA ASN A 416 -31.99 -20.82 6.11
C ASN A 416 -32.50 -19.92 7.23
N THR A 417 -31.68 -18.96 7.67
CA THR A 417 -32.01 -18.10 8.83
C THR A 417 -32.72 -16.80 8.46
N GLY A 418 -32.71 -16.40 7.18
CA GLY A 418 -33.23 -15.10 6.74
C GLY A 418 -32.40 -13.90 7.21
N LYS A 419 -31.25 -14.13 7.84
CA LYS A 419 -30.35 -13.06 8.32
C LYS A 419 -29.55 -12.49 7.16
N HIS A 420 -29.27 -11.19 7.23
CA HIS A 420 -28.40 -10.53 6.25
C HIS A 420 -26.98 -11.11 6.31
N VAL A 421 -26.42 -11.42 5.14
CA VAL A 421 -25.06 -11.95 4.98
C VAL A 421 -24.09 -10.83 4.67
N PHE A 422 -24.49 -9.85 3.86
CA PHE A 422 -23.66 -8.73 3.43
C PHE A 422 -24.12 -7.41 4.03
N LEU A 423 -23.16 -6.52 4.28
CA LEU A 423 -23.39 -5.16 4.72
C LEU A 423 -23.92 -4.29 3.56
N LYS A 424 -23.40 -4.52 2.35
CA LYS A 424 -23.68 -3.72 1.15
C LYS A 424 -24.04 -4.61 -0.05
N PRO A 425 -24.76 -4.06 -1.05
CA PRO A 425 -25.09 -4.78 -2.28
C PRO A 425 -23.90 -5.17 -3.17
N ASP A 426 -22.73 -4.56 -2.96
CA ASP A 426 -21.50 -4.94 -3.67
C ASP A 426 -20.97 -6.34 -3.29
N ARG A 427 -21.51 -6.92 -2.20
CA ARG A 427 -21.13 -8.23 -1.65
C ARG A 427 -19.63 -8.36 -1.39
N ARG A 428 -18.97 -7.27 -1.01
CA ARG A 428 -17.53 -7.22 -0.66
C ARG A 428 -17.26 -7.27 0.84
N GLN A 429 -18.29 -7.10 1.68
CA GLN A 429 -18.13 -7.09 3.13
C GLN A 429 -19.30 -7.78 3.82
N LEU A 430 -19.00 -8.72 4.72
CA LEU A 430 -19.99 -9.44 5.51
C LEU A 430 -20.65 -8.54 6.56
N CYS A 431 -21.82 -8.96 7.03
CA CYS A 431 -22.54 -8.30 8.11
C CYS A 431 -21.74 -8.30 9.43
N HIS A 432 -22.17 -7.48 10.39
CA HIS A 432 -21.52 -7.36 11.68
C HIS A 432 -21.76 -8.58 12.58
N ILE A 433 -20.75 -8.91 13.37
CA ILE A 433 -20.83 -9.93 14.41
C ILE A 433 -21.77 -9.42 15.51
N PRO A 434 -22.88 -10.10 15.81
CA PRO A 434 -23.81 -9.65 16.84
C PRO A 434 -23.13 -9.49 18.19
N GLY A 435 -23.20 -8.29 18.77
CA GLY A 435 -22.65 -7.99 20.10
C GLY A 435 -21.16 -7.67 20.15
N ALA A 436 -20.44 -7.62 19.02
CA ALA A 436 -19.04 -7.23 19.02
C ALA A 436 -18.86 -5.71 19.28
N VAL A 437 -17.87 -5.37 20.12
CA VAL A 437 -17.50 -3.98 20.46
C VAL A 437 -15.98 -3.81 20.30
N PRO A 438 -15.48 -3.00 19.36
CA PRO A 438 -16.25 -2.23 18.38
C PRO A 438 -16.99 -3.13 17.38
N SER A 439 -17.99 -2.56 16.68
CA SER A 439 -18.73 -3.28 15.64
C SER A 439 -17.77 -3.71 14.54
N ILE A 440 -17.55 -5.02 14.41
CA ILE A 440 -16.68 -5.63 13.40
C ILE A 440 -17.49 -6.61 12.56
N SER A 441 -17.15 -6.72 11.28
CA SER A 441 -17.75 -7.69 10.36
C SER A 441 -17.19 -9.09 10.60
N TYR A 442 -17.95 -10.11 10.19
CA TYR A 442 -17.38 -11.44 10.01
C TYR A 442 -16.24 -11.39 8.99
N HIS A 443 -15.24 -12.26 9.17
CA HIS A 443 -14.00 -12.25 8.40
C HIS A 443 -14.03 -13.27 7.26
N THR A 444 -14.77 -14.36 7.46
CA THR A 444 -14.87 -15.46 6.51
C THR A 444 -16.33 -15.88 6.37
N LEU A 445 -16.75 -16.15 5.14
CA LEU A 445 -18.01 -16.79 4.86
C LEU A 445 -17.75 -18.28 4.63
N VAL A 446 -18.44 -19.13 5.37
CA VAL A 446 -18.41 -20.58 5.18
C VAL A 446 -19.79 -21.02 4.71
N VAL A 447 -19.84 -21.61 3.52
CA VAL A 447 -21.09 -22.14 2.95
C VAL A 447 -21.10 -23.65 3.14
N GLU A 448 -21.93 -24.10 4.08
CA GLU A 448 -22.02 -25.50 4.48
C GLU A 448 -22.84 -26.34 3.50
N LEU A 449 -22.55 -27.64 3.54
CA LEU A 449 -23.31 -28.62 2.76
C LEU A 449 -24.74 -28.71 3.27
N THR A 450 -25.72 -28.64 2.36
CA THR A 450 -27.13 -28.85 2.69
C THR A 450 -27.77 -29.90 1.78
N LYS A 451 -28.67 -30.71 2.33
CA LYS A 451 -29.48 -31.68 1.55
C LYS A 451 -30.74 -31.03 0.96
N ARG A 452 -31.00 -29.77 1.30
CA ARG A 452 -32.20 -29.03 0.89
C ARG A 452 -32.01 -28.50 -0.53
N LYS A 453 -33.05 -28.58 -1.37
CA LYS A 453 -33.03 -28.04 -2.74
C LYS A 453 -33.30 -26.53 -2.71
N LEU A 454 -32.27 -25.74 -2.46
CA LEU A 454 -32.33 -24.27 -2.45
C LEU A 454 -31.62 -23.71 -3.71
N PRO A 455 -31.98 -22.50 -4.19
CA PRO A 455 -31.45 -21.94 -5.44
C PRO A 455 -29.92 -21.84 -5.52
N THR A 456 -29.25 -21.77 -4.36
CA THR A 456 -27.78 -21.69 -4.21
C THR A 456 -27.23 -22.73 -3.23
N ALA A 457 -27.96 -23.84 -3.03
CA ALA A 457 -27.52 -24.91 -2.14
C ALA A 457 -26.20 -25.52 -2.60
N VAL A 458 -25.24 -25.59 -1.68
CA VAL A 458 -23.99 -26.32 -1.87
C VAL A 458 -24.21 -27.77 -1.44
N LEU A 459 -24.10 -28.70 -2.38
CA LEU A 459 -24.46 -30.11 -2.14
C LEU A 459 -23.26 -31.02 -1.89
N ARG A 460 -22.06 -30.61 -2.31
CA ARG A 460 -20.90 -31.52 -2.39
C ARG A 460 -19.64 -30.99 -1.71
N PHE A 461 -19.23 -29.76 -1.99
CA PHE A 461 -17.99 -29.19 -1.48
C PHE A 461 -18.26 -27.90 -0.75
N ARG A 462 -17.94 -27.83 0.54
CA ARG A 462 -18.04 -26.60 1.32
C ARG A 462 -17.22 -25.52 0.64
N GLU A 463 -17.76 -24.31 0.57
CA GLU A 463 -17.04 -23.16 0.01
C GLU A 463 -16.64 -22.21 1.14
N ILE A 464 -15.38 -21.78 1.12
CA ILE A 464 -14.81 -20.82 2.06
C ILE A 464 -14.48 -19.56 1.26
N VAL A 465 -15.05 -18.42 1.66
CA VAL A 465 -14.86 -17.15 0.96
C VAL A 465 -14.26 -16.14 1.92
N LEU A 466 -13.13 -15.54 1.52
CA LEU A 466 -12.47 -14.44 2.21
C LEU A 466 -12.57 -13.18 1.37
N PHE A 467 -12.78 -12.06 2.04
CA PHE A 467 -13.02 -10.75 1.40
C PHE A 467 -11.88 -9.75 1.62
N GLU A 468 -10.78 -10.19 2.23
CA GLU A 468 -9.60 -9.39 2.50
C GLU A 468 -8.38 -10.26 2.17
N ASP A 469 -7.58 -9.82 1.19
CA ASP A 469 -6.47 -10.58 0.64
C ASP A 469 -5.28 -10.72 1.61
N THR A 470 -5.06 -9.73 2.47
CA THR A 470 -4.01 -9.74 3.49
C THR A 470 -4.14 -10.86 4.52
N ARG A 471 -5.23 -11.64 4.47
CA ARG A 471 -5.50 -12.80 5.33
C ARG A 471 -5.04 -14.12 4.73
N VAL A 472 -4.60 -14.12 3.48
CA VAL A 472 -4.26 -15.33 2.73
C VAL A 472 -2.79 -15.26 2.32
N TYR A 473 -2.08 -16.34 2.61
CA TYR A 473 -0.69 -16.51 2.23
C TYR A 473 -0.57 -17.78 1.38
N PRO A 474 -0.18 -17.70 0.09
CA PRO A 474 0.14 -18.89 -0.68
C PRO A 474 1.42 -19.51 -0.13
N GLU A 475 1.28 -20.64 0.55
CA GLU A 475 2.40 -21.28 1.26
C GLU A 475 3.11 -22.30 0.37
N TYR A 476 2.33 -23.06 -0.41
CA TYR A 476 2.86 -24.06 -1.33
C TYR A 476 2.22 -23.94 -2.71
N LEU A 477 3.04 -24.19 -3.73
CA LEU A 477 2.59 -24.46 -5.09
C LEU A 477 2.67 -25.98 -5.31
N ILE A 478 1.57 -26.57 -5.76
CA ILE A 478 1.48 -27.99 -6.07
C ILE A 478 1.35 -28.15 -7.58
N ALA A 479 2.23 -28.95 -8.18
CA ALA A 479 2.10 -29.48 -9.52
C ALA A 479 1.52 -30.90 -9.44
N TYR A 480 0.52 -31.20 -10.26
CA TYR A 480 -0.12 -32.52 -10.28
C TYR A 480 -0.61 -32.89 -11.68
N ARG A 481 -0.79 -34.19 -11.92
CA ARG A 481 -1.47 -34.72 -13.12
C ARG A 481 -2.78 -35.39 -12.77
N ARG A 482 -3.74 -35.30 -13.69
CA ARG A 482 -5.01 -36.03 -13.63
C ARG A 482 -4.80 -37.43 -14.21
N VAL A 483 -5.41 -38.45 -13.59
CA VAL A 483 -5.38 -39.87 -14.00
C VAL A 483 -6.78 -40.38 -14.23
#